data_AF-A0A8T4G7S1-F1
#
_entry.id   AF-A0A8T4G7S1-F1
#
_cell.length_a   1.000
_cell.length_b   1.000
_cell.length_c   1.000
_cell.angle_alpha   90.00
_cell.angle_beta   90.00
_cell.angle_gamma   90.00
#
_symmetry.space_group_name_H-M   'P 1'
#
loop_
_entity.id
_entity.type
_entity.pdbx_description
1 polymer ?
#
loop_
_entity_poly.entity_id
_entity_poly.type
_entity_poly.pdbx_seq_one_letter_code
_entity_poly.pdbx_strand_id
1 'polypeptide(L)'
;MRIIIRCEGEIINYGWEEHNAWLGVRKDMLRDYLSARRCGLLIVRYAEKALKTPVKLELEEYQKETEFGKYYFVIIDDPISGEYIYLSRLWESFWIDPASEPKRQRYKTSEFEFGVEFKDEDGEHIKFANEKIDYFKLISFSPSMFKVFLSELNNEIKFNTLTTLTLKFADGEYLDGCINKYGQFQTFLGSLAKLSHEKQKKLSTFSEPKKADPPAEFIRINVYAEFPETYPIGWTISRCLKDVNKPWIDRFGKNLLLNPDEDKLSECILLGLISREFRELADVMLEFRKLVIPEYKINEIKDDPHFSYLSKEKNYKEMKSIKFTQLLFRKHRTNNRKGESYILDVINELRQCKGHPDKSVEDVLLKFGIPNENPRISFIYILTEFLEFLFAFKELTENLLDISIKVKDETKNPWYQLRIALECFSKLI
;
A
#
# COMPACT_ATOMS: atom_id res chain seq x y z
N MET A 1 19.61 10.36 -7.73
CA MET A 1 19.52 8.96 -7.28
C MET A 1 19.84 8.04 -8.47
N ARG A 2 20.80 7.11 -8.35
CA ARG A 2 21.17 6.17 -9.43
C ARG A 2 20.47 4.83 -9.17
N ILE A 3 19.61 4.39 -10.06
CA ILE A 3 19.04 3.04 -10.02
C ILE A 3 19.96 2.17 -10.87
N ILE A 4 20.66 1.22 -10.24
CA ILE A 4 21.46 0.21 -10.93
C ILE A 4 20.61 -1.07 -10.94
N ILE A 5 20.12 -1.47 -12.11
CA ILE A 5 19.49 -2.77 -12.29
C ILE A 5 20.60 -3.74 -12.66
N ARG A 6 20.92 -4.68 -11.76
CA ARG A 6 21.78 -5.82 -12.07
C ARG A 6 20.90 -6.94 -12.61
N CYS A 7 21.03 -7.26 -13.89
CA CYS A 7 20.48 -8.49 -14.43
C CYS A 7 21.55 -9.57 -14.24
N GLU A 8 21.40 -10.39 -13.19
CA GLU A 8 22.14 -11.64 -13.06
C GLU A 8 21.42 -12.68 -13.93
N GLY A 9 22.04 -13.03 -15.05
CA GLY A 9 21.60 -14.17 -15.84
C GLY A 9 22.18 -15.45 -15.24
N GLU A 10 21.39 -16.18 -14.44
CA GLU A 10 21.64 -17.62 -14.29
C GLU A 10 21.38 -18.29 -15.65
N ILE A 11 22.38 -18.98 -16.19
CA ILE A 11 22.18 -19.87 -17.33
C ILE A 11 21.46 -21.11 -16.80
N ILE A 12 20.13 -21.07 -16.82
CA ILE A 12 19.31 -22.27 -16.73
C ILE A 12 19.14 -22.76 -18.18
N ASN A 13 19.80 -23.87 -18.52
CA ASN A 13 19.57 -24.60 -19.77
C ASN A 13 18.13 -25.14 -19.78
N TYR A 14 17.18 -24.34 -20.27
CA TYR A 14 15.98 -24.84 -20.91
C TYR A 14 16.06 -24.53 -22.41
N GLY A 15 15.42 -25.37 -23.21
CA GLY A 15 15.55 -25.44 -24.65
C GLY A 15 15.46 -24.08 -25.36
N TRP A 16 16.04 -24.06 -26.55
CA TRP A 16 16.09 -22.92 -27.45
C TRP A 16 14.68 -22.39 -27.75
N GLU A 17 14.19 -21.48 -26.90
CA GLU A 17 13.17 -20.51 -27.26
C GLU A 17 13.88 -19.19 -27.52
N GLU A 18 13.64 -18.63 -28.69
CA GLU A 18 14.25 -17.39 -29.15
C GLU A 18 14.10 -16.30 -28.06
N HIS A 19 15.23 -15.78 -27.59
CA HIS A 19 15.32 -14.55 -26.79
C HIS A 19 14.92 -13.30 -27.61
N ASN A 20 13.85 -13.39 -28.39
CA ASN A 20 13.17 -12.32 -29.10
C ASN A 20 11.93 -11.85 -28.31
N ALA A 21 11.94 -11.93 -26.98
CA ALA A 21 11.13 -11.04 -26.16
C ALA A 21 11.70 -9.62 -26.32
N TRP A 22 11.43 -9.00 -27.47
CA TRP A 22 11.57 -7.58 -27.66
C TRP A 22 10.70 -6.91 -26.60
N LEU A 23 11.33 -6.52 -25.48
CA LEU A 23 10.88 -5.39 -24.67
C LEU A 23 10.99 -4.16 -25.57
N GLY A 24 10.00 -4.01 -26.46
CA GLY A 24 9.77 -2.85 -27.30
C GLY A 24 9.35 -1.66 -26.44
N VAL A 25 10.15 -1.32 -25.43
CA VAL A 25 9.96 -0.08 -24.70
C VAL A 25 10.36 1.01 -25.69
N ARG A 26 9.37 1.77 -26.17
CA ARG A 26 9.61 2.92 -27.03
C ARG A 26 10.61 3.83 -26.31
N LYS A 27 11.82 3.95 -26.84
CA LYS A 27 12.95 4.66 -26.23
C LYS A 27 12.55 6.06 -25.73
N ASP A 28 11.68 6.74 -26.46
CA ASP A 28 11.16 8.07 -26.09
C ASP A 28 10.31 8.04 -24.82
N MET A 29 9.40 7.06 -24.68
CA MET A 29 8.58 6.89 -23.46
C MET A 29 9.43 6.57 -22.23
N LEU A 30 10.49 5.77 -22.42
CA LEU A 30 11.45 5.48 -21.36
C LEU A 30 12.23 6.73 -20.97
N ARG A 31 12.70 7.53 -21.94
CA ARG A 31 13.43 8.78 -21.67
C ARG A 31 12.57 9.82 -20.99
N ASP A 32 11.29 9.91 -21.34
CA ASP A 32 10.33 10.79 -20.66
C ASP A 32 10.03 10.30 -19.24
N TYR A 33 9.83 8.99 -19.06
CA TYR A 33 9.67 8.36 -17.75
C TYR A 33 10.88 8.59 -16.84
N LEU A 34 12.08 8.56 -17.40
CA LEU A 34 13.35 8.84 -16.72
C LEU A 34 13.52 10.34 -16.42
N SER A 35 13.15 11.21 -17.37
CA SER A 35 13.15 12.67 -17.18
C SER A 35 12.21 13.11 -16.08
N ALA A 36 10.98 12.59 -16.09
CA ALA A 36 9.98 12.84 -15.06
C ALA A 36 10.49 12.42 -13.67
N ARG A 37 11.35 11.41 -13.61
CA ARG A 37 11.97 10.91 -12.38
C ARG A 37 13.35 11.50 -12.07
N ARG A 38 13.82 12.47 -12.87
CA ARG A 38 15.16 13.09 -12.77
C ARG A 38 16.28 12.06 -12.58
N CYS A 39 16.14 10.90 -13.23
CA CYS A 39 17.10 9.81 -13.16
C CYS A 39 17.51 9.41 -14.58
N GLY A 40 18.74 8.92 -14.72
CA GLY A 40 19.13 8.20 -15.93
C GLY A 40 19.12 6.70 -15.64
N LEU A 41 18.96 5.90 -16.70
CA LEU A 41 19.00 4.45 -16.59
C LEU A 41 20.34 3.94 -17.13
N LEU A 42 21.11 3.27 -16.27
CA LEU A 42 22.26 2.48 -16.69
C LEU A 42 21.79 1.04 -16.86
N ILE A 43 21.84 0.53 -18.09
CA ILE A 43 21.63 -0.88 -18.39
C ILE A 43 23.00 -1.51 -18.54
N VAL A 44 23.31 -2.50 -17.71
CA VAL A 44 24.53 -3.31 -17.83
C VAL A 44 24.11 -4.71 -18.25
N ARG A 45 24.64 -5.18 -19.38
CA ARG A 45 24.51 -6.56 -19.83
C ARG A 45 25.87 -7.20 -19.74
N TYR A 46 25.95 -8.39 -19.15
CA TYR A 46 27.17 -9.16 -19.16
C TYR A 46 26.86 -10.65 -19.29
N ALA A 47 27.78 -11.35 -19.93
CA ALA A 47 27.85 -12.81 -19.97
C ALA A 47 29.21 -13.21 -19.43
N GLU A 48 29.21 -14.15 -18.49
CA GLU A 48 30.42 -14.58 -17.81
C GLU A 48 30.55 -16.10 -17.85
N LYS A 49 31.78 -16.57 -18.04
CA LYS A 49 32.15 -17.97 -17.89
C LYS A 49 33.45 -18.05 -17.10
N ALA A 50 33.44 -18.89 -16.08
CA ALA A 50 34.62 -19.17 -15.26
C ALA A 50 35.07 -20.62 -15.48
N LEU A 51 36.38 -20.83 -15.63
CA LEU A 51 37.03 -22.13 -15.51
C LEU A 51 37.83 -22.13 -14.22
N LYS A 52 37.57 -23.10 -13.35
CA LYS A 52 38.36 -23.35 -12.15
C LYS A 52 39.24 -24.58 -12.39
N THR A 53 40.52 -24.48 -12.09
CA THR A 53 41.46 -25.59 -12.28
C THR A 53 42.61 -25.50 -11.30
N PRO A 54 43.09 -26.63 -10.75
CA PRO A 54 44.30 -26.66 -9.92
C PRO A 54 45.58 -26.48 -10.75
N VAL A 55 45.49 -26.51 -12.09
CA VAL A 55 46.63 -26.38 -13.00
C VAL A 55 46.69 -24.97 -13.58
N LYS A 56 47.86 -24.33 -13.44
CA LYS A 56 48.14 -23.05 -14.10
C LYS A 56 48.24 -23.24 -15.61
N LEU A 57 47.28 -22.68 -16.34
CA LEU A 57 47.33 -22.48 -17.78
C LEU A 57 48.19 -21.25 -18.11
N GLU A 58 49.07 -21.38 -19.11
CA GLU A 58 49.87 -20.28 -19.67
C GLU A 58 49.01 -19.43 -20.60
N LEU A 59 48.10 -18.64 -20.02
CA LEU A 59 47.27 -17.67 -20.72
C LEU A 59 47.59 -16.28 -20.21
N GLU A 60 47.46 -15.29 -21.08
CA GLU A 60 47.62 -13.88 -20.72
C GLU A 60 46.25 -13.22 -20.54
N GLU A 61 46.14 -12.31 -19.57
CA GLU A 61 44.97 -11.46 -19.45
C GLU A 61 44.88 -10.54 -20.67
N TYR A 62 43.67 -10.34 -21.17
CA TYR A 62 43.47 -9.42 -22.28
C TYR A 62 42.09 -8.78 -22.25
N GLN A 63 42.02 -7.61 -22.85
CA GLN A 63 40.79 -6.87 -23.08
C GLN A 63 40.68 -6.56 -24.56
N LYS A 64 39.50 -6.80 -25.14
CA LYS A 64 39.23 -6.52 -26.55
C LYS A 64 37.82 -5.96 -26.73
N GLU A 65 37.68 -4.98 -27.61
CA GLU A 65 36.35 -4.55 -28.08
C GLU A 65 35.85 -5.48 -29.19
N THR A 66 34.59 -5.89 -29.09
CA THR A 66 33.90 -6.78 -30.04
C THR A 66 32.64 -6.08 -30.55
N GLU A 67 32.02 -6.61 -31.61
CA GLU A 67 30.73 -6.11 -32.11
C GLU A 67 29.57 -6.25 -31.09
N PHE A 68 29.76 -7.07 -30.04
CA PHE A 68 28.79 -7.35 -28.99
C PHE A 68 29.16 -6.72 -27.62
N GLY A 69 30.13 -5.81 -27.58
CA GLY A 69 30.59 -5.15 -26.36
C GLY A 69 32.06 -5.40 -26.02
N LYS A 70 32.44 -5.17 -24.77
CA LYS A 70 33.82 -5.31 -24.30
C LYS A 70 34.05 -6.69 -23.69
N TYR A 71 35.01 -7.41 -24.24
CA TYR A 71 35.42 -8.72 -23.76
C TYR A 71 36.67 -8.60 -22.87
N TYR A 72 36.63 -9.29 -21.72
CA TYR A 72 37.72 -9.36 -20.75
C TYR A 72 38.04 -10.81 -20.47
N PHE A 73 39.32 -11.11 -20.43
CA PHE A 73 39.86 -12.34 -19.90
C PHE A 73 40.77 -11.98 -18.72
N VAL A 74 40.43 -12.47 -17.53
CA VAL A 74 41.14 -12.16 -16.27
C VAL A 74 41.49 -13.46 -15.57
N ILE A 75 42.66 -13.50 -14.94
CA ILE A 75 43.15 -14.66 -14.19
C ILE A 75 43.14 -14.26 -12.71
N ILE A 76 42.29 -14.92 -11.93
CA ILE A 76 42.19 -14.69 -10.49
C ILE A 76 42.89 -15.84 -9.80
N ASP A 77 43.99 -15.53 -9.10
CA ASP A 77 44.57 -16.44 -8.12
C ASP A 77 43.70 -16.40 -6.86
N ASP A 78 43.05 -17.52 -6.53
CA ASP A 78 42.34 -17.68 -5.26
C ASP A 78 43.30 -18.28 -4.22
N PRO A 79 43.88 -17.45 -3.32
CA PRO A 79 44.86 -17.92 -2.36
C PRO A 79 44.29 -18.88 -1.31
N ILE A 80 42.97 -19.03 -1.23
CA ILE A 80 42.29 -19.86 -0.23
C ILE A 80 42.05 -21.27 -0.75
N SER A 81 41.69 -21.43 -2.03
CA SER A 81 41.40 -22.74 -2.64
C SER A 81 42.62 -23.42 -3.26
N GLY A 82 43.67 -22.66 -3.58
CA GLY A 82 44.83 -23.17 -4.32
C GLY A 82 44.51 -23.46 -5.80
N GLU A 83 43.35 -23.01 -6.29
CA GLU A 83 42.92 -23.13 -7.68
C GLU A 83 43.13 -21.82 -8.45
N TYR A 84 43.43 -21.96 -9.74
CA TYR A 84 43.46 -20.86 -10.71
C TYR A 84 42.06 -20.68 -11.30
N ILE A 85 41.54 -19.46 -11.27
CA ILE A 85 40.25 -19.10 -11.85
C ILE A 85 40.46 -18.27 -13.11
N TYR A 86 40.04 -18.79 -14.26
CA TYR A 86 40.09 -18.11 -15.55
C TYR A 86 38.71 -17.58 -15.88
N LEU A 87 38.57 -16.25 -15.92
CA LEU A 87 37.31 -15.56 -16.10
C LEU A 87 37.23 -14.93 -17.49
N SER A 88 36.25 -15.37 -18.28
CA SER A 88 35.85 -14.70 -19.53
C SER A 88 34.57 -13.92 -19.29
N ARG A 89 34.62 -12.59 -19.44
CA ARG A 89 33.44 -11.71 -19.31
C ARG A 89 33.27 -10.86 -20.57
N LEU A 90 32.15 -11.05 -21.26
CA LEU A 90 31.65 -10.08 -22.24
C LEU A 90 30.69 -9.14 -21.53
N TRP A 91 30.88 -7.82 -21.62
CA TRP A 91 29.92 -6.87 -21.07
C TRP A 91 29.75 -5.62 -21.91
N GLU A 92 28.58 -5.01 -21.77
CA GLU A 92 28.24 -3.75 -22.39
C GLU A 92 27.40 -2.93 -21.41
N SER A 93 27.60 -1.62 -21.40
CA SER A 93 26.73 -0.70 -20.66
C SER A 93 26.15 0.36 -21.57
N PHE A 94 24.86 0.59 -21.42
CA PHE A 94 24.14 1.66 -22.08
C PHE A 94 23.61 2.62 -21.05
N TRP A 95 23.92 3.90 -21.23
CA TRP A 95 23.27 4.96 -20.49
C TRP A 95 22.13 5.52 -21.32
N ILE A 96 20.93 5.51 -20.75
CA ILE A 96 19.77 6.19 -21.33
C ILE A 96 19.59 7.50 -20.58
N ASP A 97 19.99 8.58 -21.24
CA ASP A 97 19.78 9.92 -20.72
C ASP A 97 18.29 10.25 -20.64
N PRO A 98 17.83 10.84 -19.53
CA PRO A 98 16.50 11.42 -19.48
C PRO A 98 16.31 12.43 -20.60
N ALA A 99 15.08 12.62 -21.06
CA ALA A 99 14.74 13.82 -21.84
C ALA A 99 15.07 15.10 -21.04
N SER A 100 15.34 16.21 -21.71
CA SER A 100 15.63 17.50 -21.06
C SER A 100 14.50 17.97 -20.15
N GLU A 101 13.26 17.65 -20.54
CA GLU A 101 12.03 17.84 -19.78
C GLU A 101 11.08 16.67 -20.11
N PRO A 102 10.21 16.24 -19.18
CA PRO A 102 9.27 15.15 -19.46
C PRO A 102 8.29 15.56 -20.55
N LYS A 103 8.44 15.02 -21.77
CA LYS A 103 7.56 15.29 -22.91
C LYS A 103 6.27 14.48 -22.87
N ARG A 104 5.57 14.43 -21.73
CA ARG A 104 4.18 13.94 -21.68
C ARG A 104 3.20 14.76 -22.56
N GLN A 105 3.68 15.69 -23.40
CA GLN A 105 2.90 16.54 -24.30
C GLN A 105 2.80 16.04 -25.76
N ARG A 106 3.21 14.80 -26.09
CA ARG A 106 2.96 14.22 -27.42
C ARG A 106 2.08 12.97 -27.31
N TYR A 107 0.79 13.18 -26.99
CA TYR A 107 -0.23 12.14 -27.16
C TYR A 107 -0.62 12.05 -28.64
N LYS A 108 -0.81 10.82 -29.13
CA LYS A 108 -1.38 10.56 -30.46
C LYS A 108 -2.88 10.38 -30.31
N THR A 109 -3.61 10.96 -31.26
CA THR A 109 -5.08 11.12 -31.33
C THR A 109 -5.91 9.84 -31.39
N SER A 110 -5.31 8.64 -31.36
CA SER A 110 -6.03 7.36 -31.50
C SER A 110 -6.45 6.72 -30.17
N GLU A 111 -6.11 7.32 -29.02
CA GLU A 111 -6.31 6.72 -27.69
C GLU A 111 -7.53 7.27 -26.91
N PHE A 112 -8.25 8.26 -27.44
CA PHE A 112 -9.34 8.92 -26.71
C PHE A 112 -10.70 8.68 -27.36
N GLU A 113 -11.64 8.16 -26.59
CA GLU A 113 -13.04 8.07 -26.98
C GLU A 113 -13.77 9.33 -26.52
N PHE A 114 -13.89 10.32 -27.40
CA PHE A 114 -14.54 11.61 -27.12
C PHE A 114 -16.07 11.45 -26.98
N GLY A 115 -16.58 11.26 -25.77
CA GLY A 115 -17.96 10.78 -25.60
C GLY A 115 -18.84 11.57 -24.66
N VAL A 116 -18.44 11.65 -23.40
CA VAL A 116 -19.40 11.81 -22.29
C VAL A 116 -19.14 13.08 -21.49
N GLU A 117 -20.22 13.72 -21.05
CA GLU A 117 -20.17 14.86 -20.14
C GLU A 117 -20.06 14.40 -18.68
N PHE A 118 -19.20 15.07 -17.93
CA PHE A 118 -19.04 14.94 -16.48
C PHE A 118 -19.34 16.29 -15.84
N LYS A 119 -19.45 16.31 -14.51
CA LYS A 119 -19.47 17.55 -13.73
C LYS A 119 -18.05 17.91 -13.32
N ASP A 120 -17.68 19.17 -13.55
CA ASP A 120 -16.41 19.72 -13.10
C ASP A 120 -16.43 20.05 -11.59
N GLU A 121 -15.46 20.85 -11.13
CA GLU A 121 -15.34 21.19 -9.73
C GLU A 121 -16.50 22.05 -9.20
N ASP A 122 -17.06 22.92 -10.05
CA ASP A 122 -18.16 23.83 -9.71
C ASP A 122 -19.53 23.17 -9.95
N GLY A 123 -19.56 22.04 -10.66
CA GLY A 123 -20.78 21.32 -11.00
C GLY A 123 -21.27 21.57 -12.42
N GLU A 124 -20.53 22.35 -13.21
CA GLU A 124 -20.84 22.61 -14.60
C GLU A 124 -20.51 21.40 -15.47
N HIS A 125 -21.26 21.27 -16.56
CA HIS A 125 -21.07 20.17 -17.49
C HIS A 125 -19.82 20.37 -18.35
N ILE A 126 -18.94 19.39 -18.33
CA ILE A 126 -17.70 19.38 -19.09
C ILE A 126 -17.52 18.08 -19.87
N LYS A 127 -17.04 18.21 -21.11
CA LYS A 127 -16.62 17.10 -21.95
C LYS A 127 -15.14 17.27 -22.33
N PHE A 128 -14.41 16.17 -22.42
CA PHE A 128 -13.03 16.19 -22.91
C PHE A 128 -13.02 16.61 -24.39
N ALA A 129 -12.42 17.76 -24.70
CA ALA A 129 -12.39 18.31 -26.07
C ALA A 129 -10.99 18.84 -26.46
N ASN A 130 -10.27 19.44 -25.52
CA ASN A 130 -8.92 19.96 -25.72
C ASN A 130 -7.91 19.15 -24.88
N GLU A 131 -7.10 18.32 -25.56
CA GLU A 131 -6.16 17.39 -24.92
C GLU A 131 -5.20 18.04 -23.92
N LYS A 132 -4.78 19.30 -24.11
CA LYS A 132 -3.83 19.96 -23.19
C LYS A 132 -4.52 20.58 -21.98
N ILE A 133 -5.64 21.26 -22.21
CA ILE A 133 -6.33 22.04 -21.17
C ILE A 133 -7.19 21.13 -20.30
N ASP A 134 -7.87 20.16 -20.93
CA ASP A 134 -8.87 19.34 -20.24
C ASP A 134 -8.25 18.16 -19.51
N TYR A 135 -7.06 17.69 -19.90
CA TYR A 135 -6.48 16.47 -19.33
C TYR A 135 -6.38 16.51 -17.82
N PHE A 136 -5.84 17.58 -17.26
CA PHE A 136 -5.62 17.72 -15.82
C PHE A 136 -6.83 18.29 -15.06
N LYS A 137 -7.97 18.51 -15.73
CA LYS A 137 -9.20 18.87 -15.01
C LYS A 137 -9.63 17.70 -14.13
N LEU A 138 -9.96 18.01 -12.88
CA LEU A 138 -10.35 17.02 -11.90
C LEU A 138 -11.84 16.76 -11.99
N ILE A 139 -12.20 15.49 -12.12
CA ILE A 139 -13.58 15.02 -12.02
C ILE A 139 -13.73 14.29 -10.71
N SER A 140 -14.77 14.68 -9.97
CA SER A 140 -15.13 14.06 -8.69
C SER A 140 -16.37 13.21 -8.85
N PHE A 141 -16.42 12.13 -8.08
CA PHE A 141 -17.53 11.20 -8.08
C PHE A 141 -18.03 10.91 -6.68
N SER A 142 -19.33 10.67 -6.59
CA SER A 142 -19.99 10.22 -5.38
C SER A 142 -19.37 8.90 -4.90
N PRO A 143 -19.15 8.73 -3.58
CA PRO A 143 -18.66 7.46 -3.03
C PRO A 143 -19.54 6.26 -3.42
N SER A 144 -20.84 6.49 -3.66
CA SER A 144 -21.81 5.49 -4.12
C SER A 144 -21.39 4.74 -5.39
N MET A 145 -20.52 5.32 -6.21
CA MET A 145 -19.94 4.64 -7.37
C MET A 145 -19.26 3.33 -6.98
N PHE A 146 -18.52 3.29 -5.87
CA PHE A 146 -17.75 2.11 -5.49
C PHE A 146 -18.64 0.88 -5.25
N LYS A 147 -19.83 1.06 -4.67
CA LYS A 147 -20.79 -0.02 -4.47
C LYS A 147 -21.26 -0.63 -5.79
N VAL A 148 -21.52 0.22 -6.79
CA VAL A 148 -21.97 -0.20 -8.11
C VAL A 148 -20.80 -0.79 -8.92
N PHE A 149 -19.60 -0.26 -8.76
CA PHE A 149 -18.40 -0.78 -9.38
C PHE A 149 -18.06 -2.20 -8.87
N LEU A 150 -18.07 -2.40 -7.55
CA LEU A 150 -17.78 -3.70 -6.92
C LEU A 150 -18.90 -4.74 -7.09
N SER A 151 -20.13 -4.31 -7.46
CA SER A 151 -21.21 -5.25 -7.78
C SER A 151 -21.05 -5.95 -9.13
N GLU A 152 -20.14 -5.46 -9.99
CA GLU A 152 -19.85 -6.10 -11.26
C GLU A 152 -18.80 -7.19 -11.11
N LEU A 153 -19.02 -8.29 -11.82
CA LEU A 153 -18.13 -9.44 -11.83
C LEU A 153 -16.73 -9.04 -12.30
N ASN A 154 -15.72 -9.46 -11.54
CA ASN A 154 -14.29 -9.30 -11.84
C ASN A 154 -13.78 -7.85 -11.88
N ASN A 155 -14.57 -6.87 -11.44
CA ASN A 155 -14.05 -5.54 -11.15
C ASN A 155 -13.27 -5.58 -9.82
N GLU A 156 -12.13 -4.88 -9.77
CA GLU A 156 -11.27 -4.84 -8.59
C GLU A 156 -10.85 -3.41 -8.26
N ILE A 157 -10.66 -3.12 -6.97
CA ILE A 157 -10.08 -1.85 -6.52
C ILE A 157 -8.73 -2.16 -5.91
N LYS A 158 -7.67 -1.59 -6.50
CA LYS A 158 -6.31 -1.74 -5.97
C LYS A 158 -5.84 -0.44 -5.34
N PHE A 159 -5.55 -0.47 -4.05
CA PHE A 159 -4.90 0.65 -3.38
C PHE A 159 -3.40 0.66 -3.69
N ASN A 160 -2.90 1.80 -4.14
CA ASN A 160 -1.49 1.97 -4.47
C ASN A 160 -0.73 2.67 -3.33
N THR A 161 -1.40 3.58 -2.61
CA THR A 161 -0.86 4.33 -1.48
C THR A 161 -1.95 4.53 -0.41
N LEU A 162 -1.70 5.37 0.62
CA LEU A 162 -2.73 5.73 1.60
C LEU A 162 -3.97 6.37 0.97
N THR A 163 -3.81 7.08 -0.14
CA THR A 163 -4.87 7.91 -0.71
C THR A 163 -5.14 7.68 -2.19
N THR A 164 -4.24 6.98 -2.90
CA THR A 164 -4.40 6.68 -4.33
C THR A 164 -4.81 5.24 -4.58
N LEU A 165 -5.63 5.05 -5.59
CA LEU A 165 -6.15 3.74 -5.99
C LEU A 165 -6.34 3.65 -7.50
N THR A 166 -6.46 2.42 -7.98
CA THR A 166 -6.79 2.10 -9.36
C THR A 166 -8.07 1.27 -9.38
N LEU A 167 -9.08 1.72 -10.12
CA LEU A 167 -10.23 0.90 -10.50
C LEU A 167 -9.81 0.03 -11.67
N LYS A 168 -9.92 -1.29 -11.55
CA LYS A 168 -9.65 -2.24 -12.63
C LYS A 168 -10.96 -2.85 -13.12
N PHE A 169 -11.25 -2.67 -14.40
CA PHE A 169 -12.41 -3.26 -15.04
C PHE A 169 -12.10 -4.70 -15.47
N ALA A 170 -13.14 -5.53 -15.55
CA ALA A 170 -13.04 -6.94 -15.91
C ALA A 170 -12.35 -7.21 -17.25
N ASP A 171 -12.41 -6.28 -18.19
CA ASP A 171 -11.79 -6.38 -19.53
C ASP A 171 -10.36 -5.82 -19.60
N GLY A 172 -9.78 -5.46 -18.45
CA GLY A 172 -8.40 -5.02 -18.32
C GLY A 172 -8.19 -3.51 -18.47
N GLU A 173 -9.22 -2.74 -18.80
CA GLU A 173 -9.14 -1.28 -18.66
C GLU A 173 -8.99 -0.89 -17.19
N TYR A 174 -8.45 0.31 -16.95
CA TYR A 174 -8.24 0.79 -15.59
C TYR A 174 -8.33 2.31 -15.49
N LEU A 175 -8.71 2.79 -14.31
CA LEU A 175 -8.82 4.20 -13.99
C LEU A 175 -8.10 4.51 -12.68
N ASP A 176 -6.99 5.23 -12.79
CA ASP A 176 -6.24 5.72 -11.64
C ASP A 176 -6.91 6.95 -11.03
N GLY A 177 -6.90 7.04 -9.70
CA GLY A 177 -7.43 8.19 -8.98
C GLY A 177 -7.04 8.21 -7.52
N CYS A 178 -7.78 9.00 -6.74
CA CYS A 178 -7.58 9.14 -5.30
C CYS A 178 -8.90 9.31 -4.56
N ILE A 179 -8.86 9.09 -3.24
CA ILE A 179 -9.98 9.37 -2.33
C ILE A 179 -9.65 10.61 -1.51
N ASN A 180 -10.55 11.60 -1.54
CA ASN A 180 -10.41 12.78 -0.69
C ASN A 180 -11.01 12.58 0.71
N LYS A 181 -10.91 13.60 1.56
CA LYS A 181 -11.40 13.54 2.96
C LYS A 181 -12.90 13.26 3.12
N TYR A 182 -13.69 13.58 2.09
CA TYR A 182 -15.13 13.30 2.06
C TYR A 182 -15.49 11.95 1.41
N GLY A 183 -14.48 11.14 1.05
CA GLY A 183 -14.68 9.85 0.41
C GLY A 183 -14.92 9.93 -1.10
N GLN A 184 -14.91 11.12 -1.72
CA GLN A 184 -15.11 11.23 -3.17
C GLN A 184 -13.93 10.61 -3.89
N PHE A 185 -14.22 9.80 -4.89
CA PHE A 185 -13.21 9.37 -5.86
C PHE A 185 -12.94 10.53 -6.80
N GLN A 186 -11.66 10.84 -7.02
CA GLN A 186 -11.23 11.91 -7.91
C GLN A 186 -10.21 11.39 -8.91
N THR A 187 -10.34 11.81 -10.16
CA THR A 187 -9.42 11.46 -11.24
C THR A 187 -9.33 12.60 -12.24
N PHE A 188 -8.40 12.48 -13.18
CA PHE A 188 -8.24 13.41 -14.28
C PHE A 188 -9.21 13.09 -15.42
N LEU A 189 -9.83 14.13 -15.99
CA LEU A 189 -10.74 14.00 -17.12
C LEU A 189 -10.07 13.34 -18.33
N GLY A 190 -8.77 13.58 -18.54
CA GLY A 190 -8.00 12.90 -19.58
C GLY A 190 -7.78 11.40 -19.33
N SER A 191 -7.79 10.96 -18.07
CA SER A 191 -7.76 9.52 -17.75
C SER A 191 -9.11 8.87 -18.03
N LEU A 192 -10.22 9.57 -17.76
CA LEU A 192 -11.57 9.09 -18.10
C LEU A 192 -11.76 8.94 -19.61
N ALA A 193 -11.23 9.89 -20.40
CA ALA A 193 -11.35 9.88 -21.85
C ALA A 193 -10.67 8.68 -22.54
N LYS A 194 -9.81 7.94 -21.81
CA LYS A 194 -9.15 6.72 -22.31
C LYS A 194 -9.99 5.46 -22.09
N LEU A 195 -11.02 5.52 -21.26
CA LEU A 195 -11.93 4.41 -21.04
C LEU A 195 -12.89 4.28 -22.22
N SER A 196 -13.46 3.10 -22.40
CA SER A 196 -14.54 2.90 -23.36
C SER A 196 -15.74 3.82 -23.07
N HIS A 197 -16.45 4.22 -24.11
CA HIS A 197 -17.61 5.10 -24.04
C HIS A 197 -18.69 4.57 -23.08
N GLU A 198 -18.87 3.24 -23.02
CA GLU A 198 -19.80 2.60 -22.10
C GLU A 198 -19.43 2.86 -20.64
N LYS A 199 -18.15 2.69 -20.28
CA LYS A 199 -17.67 2.95 -18.92
C LYS A 199 -17.71 4.43 -18.58
N GLN A 200 -17.33 5.30 -19.52
CA GLN A 200 -17.48 6.74 -19.33
C GLN A 200 -18.93 7.11 -19.01
N LYS A 201 -19.90 6.58 -19.79
CA LYS A 201 -21.33 6.82 -19.60
C LYS A 201 -21.83 6.29 -18.26
N LYS A 202 -21.30 5.14 -17.82
CA LYS A 202 -21.63 4.60 -16.51
C LYS A 202 -21.07 5.45 -15.37
N LEU A 203 -19.83 5.91 -15.48
CA LEU A 203 -19.19 6.73 -14.44
C LEU A 203 -19.84 8.12 -14.34
N SER A 204 -20.27 8.71 -15.46
CA SER A 204 -20.84 10.06 -15.45
C SER A 204 -22.10 10.20 -14.60
N THR A 205 -22.88 9.13 -14.40
CA THR A 205 -24.05 9.16 -13.51
C THR A 205 -23.71 9.40 -12.05
N PHE A 206 -22.45 9.16 -11.65
CA PHE A 206 -21.95 9.39 -10.30
C PHE A 206 -21.18 10.70 -10.16
N SER A 207 -20.98 11.43 -11.25
CA SER A 207 -20.19 12.66 -11.25
C SER A 207 -20.90 13.75 -10.43
N GLU A 208 -20.16 14.39 -9.53
CA GLU A 208 -20.67 15.42 -8.63
C GLU A 208 -19.62 16.53 -8.41
N PRO A 209 -20.03 17.73 -7.97
CA PRO A 209 -19.10 18.83 -7.67
C PRO A 209 -18.03 18.43 -6.64
N LYS A 210 -16.87 19.07 -6.73
CA LYS A 210 -15.73 18.80 -5.85
C LYS A 210 -16.02 19.33 -4.45
N LYS A 211 -15.94 18.47 -3.43
CA LYS A 211 -16.08 18.86 -2.01
C LYS A 211 -14.75 19.16 -1.34
N ALA A 212 -13.66 18.56 -1.82
CA ALA A 212 -12.31 18.82 -1.35
C ALA A 212 -11.29 18.61 -2.46
N ASP A 213 -10.17 19.31 -2.34
CA ASP A 213 -9.02 19.10 -3.21
C ASP A 213 -8.46 17.68 -3.08
N PRO A 214 -7.82 17.17 -4.16
CA PRO A 214 -7.19 15.88 -4.11
C PRO A 214 -6.02 15.88 -3.10
N PRO A 215 -5.72 14.71 -2.51
CA PRO A 215 -4.53 14.54 -1.68
C PRO A 215 -3.26 15.01 -2.40
N ALA A 216 -2.37 15.71 -1.68
CA ALA A 216 -1.11 16.22 -2.24
C ALA A 216 -0.24 15.11 -2.86
N GLU A 217 -0.30 13.90 -2.31
CA GLU A 217 0.36 12.72 -2.86
C GLU A 217 -0.13 12.37 -4.28
N PHE A 218 -1.43 12.49 -4.56
CA PHE A 218 -1.98 12.23 -5.89
C PHE A 218 -1.40 13.19 -6.94
N ILE A 219 -1.30 14.47 -6.62
CA ILE A 219 -0.71 15.49 -7.49
C ILE A 219 0.78 15.24 -7.70
N ARG A 220 1.52 14.94 -6.62
CA ARG A 220 2.97 14.63 -6.70
C ARG A 220 3.25 13.43 -7.60
N ILE A 221 2.48 12.36 -7.46
CA ILE A 221 2.63 11.15 -8.28
C ILE A 221 2.23 11.40 -9.74
N ASN A 222 1.08 12.04 -9.99
CA ASN A 222 0.50 12.03 -11.33
C ASN A 222 0.85 13.26 -12.17
N VAL A 223 1.11 14.40 -11.54
CA VAL A 223 1.53 15.65 -12.21
C VAL A 223 3.04 15.78 -12.20
N TYR A 224 3.68 15.60 -11.03
CA TYR A 224 5.13 15.77 -10.88
C TYR A 224 5.94 14.48 -11.08
N ALA A 225 5.28 13.32 -11.24
CA ALA A 225 5.91 12.02 -11.44
C ALA A 225 6.86 11.57 -10.31
N GLU A 226 6.58 12.02 -9.08
CA GLU A 226 7.31 11.60 -7.89
C GLU A 226 6.99 10.15 -7.51
N PHE A 227 7.94 9.49 -6.84
CA PHE A 227 7.69 8.15 -6.32
C PHE A 227 6.70 8.22 -5.15
N PRO A 228 5.80 7.23 -5.02
CA PRO A 228 4.97 7.11 -3.84
C PRO A 228 5.82 7.04 -2.57
N GLU A 229 5.49 7.88 -1.60
CA GLU A 229 6.15 7.91 -0.29
C GLU A 229 5.42 7.06 0.75
N THR A 230 4.15 6.71 0.46
CA THR A 230 3.29 5.98 1.38
C THR A 230 2.80 4.65 0.82
N TYR A 231 2.51 3.72 1.72
CA TYR A 231 1.92 2.42 1.40
C TYR A 231 0.42 2.40 1.72
N PRO A 232 -0.36 1.49 1.11
CA PRO A 232 -1.75 1.29 1.47
C PRO A 232 -1.95 1.09 2.98
N ILE A 233 -3.06 1.59 3.51
CA ILE A 233 -3.34 1.51 4.94
C ILE A 233 -3.48 0.06 5.43
N GLY A 234 -4.06 -0.83 4.61
CA GLY A 234 -4.17 -2.24 4.95
C GLY A 234 -2.82 -2.96 4.96
N TRP A 235 -1.91 -2.61 4.06
CA TRP A 235 -0.51 -3.06 4.12
C TRP A 235 0.15 -2.63 5.43
N THR A 236 0.02 -1.34 5.77
CA THR A 236 0.62 -0.74 6.97
C THR A 236 0.14 -1.43 8.24
N ILE A 237 -1.18 -1.53 8.44
CA ILE A 237 -1.77 -2.15 9.63
C ILE A 237 -1.44 -3.64 9.70
N SER A 238 -1.57 -4.38 8.58
CA SER A 238 -1.28 -5.82 8.54
C SER A 238 0.17 -6.11 8.93
N ARG A 239 1.12 -5.32 8.44
CA ARG A 239 2.56 -5.50 8.74
C ARG A 239 2.89 -5.12 10.18
N CYS A 240 2.36 -4.02 10.69
CA CYS A 240 2.49 -3.69 12.12
C CYS A 240 1.94 -4.81 13.01
N LEU A 241 0.77 -5.36 12.69
CA LEU A 241 0.17 -6.45 13.47
C LEU A 241 0.98 -7.74 13.37
N LYS A 242 1.51 -8.09 12.18
CA LYS A 242 2.41 -9.24 12.02
C LYS A 242 3.66 -9.10 12.90
N ASP A 243 4.26 -7.91 12.94
CA ASP A 243 5.43 -7.62 13.77
C ASP A 243 5.13 -7.76 15.27
N VAL A 244 4.03 -7.17 15.75
CA VAL A 244 3.66 -7.26 17.18
C VAL A 244 3.20 -8.66 17.56
N ASN A 245 2.45 -9.35 16.71
CA ASN A 245 1.93 -10.69 17.02
C ASN A 245 3.01 -11.77 16.99
N LYS A 246 4.08 -11.61 16.22
CA LYS A 246 5.14 -12.61 16.09
C LYS A 246 5.69 -13.07 17.45
N PRO A 247 6.11 -12.19 18.37
CA PRO A 247 6.50 -12.55 19.73
C PRO A 247 5.47 -13.37 20.52
N TRP A 248 4.19 -13.03 20.40
CA TRP A 248 3.11 -13.76 21.08
C TRP A 248 2.93 -15.16 20.49
N ILE A 249 3.02 -15.28 19.16
CA ILE A 249 2.95 -16.56 18.46
C ILE A 249 4.16 -17.43 18.81
N ASP A 250 5.36 -16.87 18.76
CA ASP A 250 6.61 -17.59 19.04
C ASP A 250 6.64 -18.14 20.48
N ARG A 251 6.03 -17.42 21.44
CA ARG A 251 6.04 -17.80 22.86
C ARG A 251 4.84 -18.63 23.30
N PHE A 252 3.63 -18.32 22.80
CA PHE A 252 2.37 -18.91 23.29
C PHE A 252 1.58 -19.65 22.20
N GLY A 253 2.05 -19.64 20.94
CA GLY A 253 1.34 -20.23 19.80
C GLY A 253 0.04 -19.50 19.42
N LYS A 254 -0.17 -18.28 19.91
CA LYS A 254 -1.39 -17.50 19.70
C LYS A 254 -1.09 -16.03 19.43
N ASN A 255 -1.93 -15.42 18.61
CA ASN A 255 -1.98 -13.98 18.40
C ASN A 255 -3.02 -13.33 19.33
N LEU A 256 -2.72 -12.12 19.80
CA LEU A 256 -3.66 -11.31 20.59
C LEU A 256 -4.58 -10.46 19.70
N LEU A 257 -4.09 -10.05 18.53
CA LEU A 257 -4.85 -9.39 17.48
C LEU A 257 -4.74 -10.21 16.17
N LEU A 258 -5.69 -10.07 15.26
CA LEU A 258 -5.65 -10.79 13.97
C LEU A 258 -4.67 -10.11 13.00
N ASN A 259 -4.12 -10.87 12.07
CA ASN A 259 -3.34 -10.34 10.95
C ASN A 259 -4.26 -10.22 9.74
N PRO A 260 -4.77 -9.02 9.42
CA PRO A 260 -5.74 -8.83 8.35
C PRO A 260 -5.10 -9.05 6.97
N ASP A 261 -5.93 -9.47 6.02
CA ASP A 261 -5.62 -9.39 4.60
C ASP A 261 -5.51 -7.91 4.18
N GLU A 262 -4.44 -7.57 3.46
CA GLU A 262 -4.01 -6.19 3.18
C GLU A 262 -5.03 -5.46 2.29
N ASP A 263 -5.59 -6.16 1.30
CA ASP A 263 -6.53 -5.59 0.34
C ASP A 263 -7.92 -5.45 0.97
N LYS A 264 -8.42 -6.51 1.62
CA LYS A 264 -9.72 -6.46 2.32
C LYS A 264 -9.79 -5.37 3.38
N LEU A 265 -8.69 -5.15 4.11
CA LEU A 265 -8.65 -4.09 5.11
C LEU A 265 -8.66 -2.70 4.47
N SER A 266 -7.92 -2.51 3.38
CA SER A 266 -7.89 -1.23 2.66
C SER A 266 -9.28 -0.89 2.09
N GLU A 267 -9.96 -1.86 1.50
CA GLU A 267 -11.35 -1.72 1.02
C GLU A 267 -12.30 -1.37 2.17
N CYS A 268 -12.26 -2.13 3.28
CA CYS A 268 -13.10 -1.88 4.45
C CYS A 268 -12.92 -0.46 5.01
N ILE A 269 -11.68 0.01 5.10
CA ILE A 269 -11.35 1.31 5.71
C ILE A 269 -11.72 2.46 4.76
N LEU A 270 -11.30 2.36 3.51
CA LEU A 270 -11.35 3.51 2.60
C LEU A 270 -12.66 3.60 1.83
N LEU A 271 -13.35 2.47 1.61
CA LEU A 271 -14.60 2.39 0.84
C LEU A 271 -15.82 2.06 1.69
N GLY A 272 -15.65 1.71 2.97
CA GLY A 272 -16.76 1.21 3.80
C GLY A 272 -17.86 2.23 4.12
N LEU A 273 -17.60 3.53 3.98
CA LEU A 273 -18.55 4.60 4.26
C LEU A 273 -18.90 5.33 2.98
N ILE A 274 -19.99 4.89 2.37
CA ILE A 274 -20.44 5.24 1.02
C ILE A 274 -21.57 6.27 1.08
N SER A 275 -22.31 6.34 2.19
CA SER A 275 -23.36 7.31 2.45
C SER A 275 -23.12 8.14 3.72
N ARG A 276 -24.11 8.98 4.06
CA ARG A 276 -24.12 9.78 5.30
C ARG A 276 -24.81 9.05 6.46
N GLU A 277 -25.21 7.80 6.28
CA GLU A 277 -25.93 7.04 7.31
C GLU A 277 -24.97 6.47 8.36
N PHE A 278 -25.20 6.80 9.64
CA PHE A 278 -24.41 6.26 10.76
C PHE A 278 -24.51 4.73 10.89
N ARG A 279 -25.53 4.09 10.32
CA ARG A 279 -25.61 2.62 10.29
C ARG A 279 -24.46 1.99 9.50
N GLU A 280 -23.95 2.66 8.47
CA GLU A 280 -22.77 2.17 7.74
C GLU A 280 -21.53 2.13 8.64
N LEU A 281 -21.43 3.02 9.64
CA LEU A 281 -20.34 2.97 10.62
C LEU A 281 -20.36 1.66 11.42
N ALA A 282 -21.55 1.19 11.83
CA ALA A 282 -21.68 -0.10 12.52
C ALA A 282 -21.29 -1.27 11.60
N ASP A 283 -21.63 -1.21 10.31
CA ASP A 283 -21.25 -2.22 9.32
C ASP A 283 -19.73 -2.27 9.12
N VAL A 284 -19.10 -1.11 8.94
CA VAL A 284 -17.63 -1.00 8.80
C VAL A 284 -16.93 -1.45 10.07
N MET A 285 -17.41 -1.07 11.25
CA MET A 285 -16.83 -1.52 12.52
C MET A 285 -16.97 -3.02 12.71
N LEU A 286 -18.05 -3.64 12.24
CA LEU A 286 -18.18 -5.09 12.26
C LEU A 286 -17.12 -5.76 11.38
N GLU A 287 -16.96 -5.31 10.13
CA GLU A 287 -15.97 -5.90 9.21
C GLU A 287 -14.53 -5.62 9.68
N PHE A 288 -14.24 -4.40 10.10
CA PHE A 288 -12.95 -4.02 10.69
C PHE A 288 -12.61 -4.91 11.90
N ARG A 289 -13.57 -5.08 12.82
CA ARG A 289 -13.43 -5.97 13.98
C ARG A 289 -13.12 -7.39 13.53
N LYS A 290 -13.85 -7.95 12.56
CA LYS A 290 -13.63 -9.34 12.09
C LYS A 290 -12.23 -9.53 11.52
N LEU A 291 -11.67 -8.51 10.88
CA LEU A 291 -10.35 -8.56 10.26
C LEU A 291 -9.21 -8.39 11.27
N VAL A 292 -9.41 -7.62 12.35
CA VAL A 292 -8.32 -7.14 13.20
C VAL A 292 -8.41 -7.61 14.65
N ILE A 293 -9.61 -7.82 15.19
CA ILE A 293 -9.82 -8.07 16.62
C ILE A 293 -10.43 -9.47 16.83
N PRO A 294 -9.67 -10.41 17.40
CA PRO A 294 -10.20 -11.71 17.75
C PRO A 294 -11.14 -11.59 18.97
N GLU A 295 -12.12 -12.48 19.12
CA GLU A 295 -12.77 -12.79 20.43
C GLU A 295 -12.85 -14.31 20.67
N TYR A 296 -11.77 -15.02 20.33
CA TYR A 296 -11.61 -16.41 20.76
C TYR A 296 -10.99 -16.50 22.15
N LYS A 297 -11.02 -17.71 22.71
CA LYS A 297 -10.38 -18.04 23.99
C LYS A 297 -8.86 -17.98 23.83
N ILE A 298 -8.19 -17.35 24.79
CA ILE A 298 -6.72 -17.17 24.84
C ILE A 298 -6.15 -17.92 26.05
N ASN A 299 -6.64 -19.13 26.29
CA ASN A 299 -6.28 -19.89 27.49
C ASN A 299 -4.78 -20.17 27.54
N GLU A 300 -4.18 -20.45 26.38
CA GLU A 300 -2.75 -20.71 26.21
C GLU A 300 -1.89 -19.52 26.68
N ILE A 301 -2.38 -18.29 26.54
CA ILE A 301 -1.69 -17.09 27.06
C ILE A 301 -2.00 -16.91 28.55
N LYS A 302 -3.25 -17.11 28.98
CA LYS A 302 -3.68 -16.88 30.36
C LYS A 302 -3.12 -17.89 31.36
N ASP A 303 -2.92 -19.11 30.92
CA ASP A 303 -2.41 -20.22 31.74
C ASP A 303 -0.88 -20.23 31.79
N ASP A 304 -0.20 -19.35 31.03
CA ASP A 304 1.24 -19.19 31.07
C ASP A 304 1.70 -18.62 32.43
N PRO A 305 2.74 -19.20 33.08
CA PRO A 305 3.25 -18.73 34.36
C PRO A 305 3.59 -17.24 34.39
N HIS A 306 4.01 -16.68 33.24
CA HIS A 306 4.32 -15.26 33.09
C HIS A 306 3.13 -14.36 33.42
N PHE A 307 1.89 -14.80 33.21
CA PHE A 307 0.67 -14.04 33.48
C PHE A 307 -0.12 -14.53 34.70
N SER A 308 0.39 -15.52 35.43
CA SER A 308 -0.27 -16.13 36.59
C SER A 308 -0.69 -15.12 37.67
N TYR A 309 0.06 -14.03 37.85
CA TYR A 309 -0.26 -12.97 38.81
C TYR A 309 -1.55 -12.20 38.45
N LEU A 310 -1.99 -12.23 37.19
CA LEU A 310 -3.24 -11.64 36.71
C LEU A 310 -4.49 -12.48 37.03
N SER A 311 -4.32 -13.74 37.42
CA SER A 311 -5.43 -14.67 37.71
C SER A 311 -6.35 -14.21 38.83
N LYS A 312 -5.89 -13.27 39.68
CA LYS A 312 -6.66 -12.66 40.77
C LYS A 312 -7.73 -11.68 40.28
N GLU A 313 -7.70 -11.29 39.00
CA GLU A 313 -8.66 -10.36 38.43
C GLU A 313 -10.05 -10.99 38.29
N LYS A 314 -11.07 -10.17 38.55
CA LYS A 314 -12.47 -10.61 38.46
C LYS A 314 -12.75 -11.09 37.03
N ASN A 315 -13.36 -12.27 36.92
CA ASN A 315 -13.72 -12.92 35.65
C ASN A 315 -12.52 -13.27 34.73
N TYR A 316 -11.27 -13.31 35.24
CA TYR A 316 -10.08 -13.61 34.43
C TYR A 316 -10.21 -14.91 33.58
N LYS A 317 -10.79 -15.96 34.16
CA LYS A 317 -11.04 -17.23 33.47
C LYS A 317 -11.95 -17.08 32.24
N GLU A 318 -12.90 -16.15 32.29
CA GLU A 318 -13.86 -15.89 31.21
C GLU A 318 -13.39 -14.80 30.24
N MET A 319 -12.36 -14.02 30.60
CA MET A 319 -11.81 -12.99 29.75
C MET A 319 -11.31 -13.56 28.41
N LYS A 320 -11.72 -12.88 27.34
CA LYS A 320 -11.24 -13.08 25.97
C LYS A 320 -10.13 -12.07 25.66
N SER A 321 -9.55 -12.18 24.46
CA SER A 321 -8.51 -11.29 23.90
C SER A 321 -8.72 -9.81 24.20
N ILE A 322 -9.89 -9.20 23.89
CA ILE A 322 -10.10 -7.75 24.10
C ILE A 322 -9.91 -7.37 25.57
N LYS A 323 -10.67 -7.99 26.48
CA LYS A 323 -10.63 -7.67 27.92
C LYS A 323 -9.27 -8.01 28.53
N PHE A 324 -8.60 -9.03 28.02
CA PHE A 324 -7.26 -9.38 28.46
C PHE A 324 -6.21 -8.37 27.99
N THR A 325 -6.23 -7.93 26.73
CA THR A 325 -5.37 -6.85 26.24
C THR A 325 -5.56 -5.60 27.09
N GLN A 326 -6.81 -5.22 27.38
CA GLN A 326 -7.10 -4.10 28.27
C GLN A 326 -6.54 -4.28 29.68
N LEU A 327 -6.63 -5.50 30.22
CA LEU A 327 -6.03 -5.83 31.51
C LEU A 327 -4.51 -5.66 31.48
N LEU A 328 -3.83 -6.11 30.42
CA LEU A 328 -2.39 -5.92 30.25
C LEU A 328 -2.03 -4.43 30.23
N PHE A 329 -2.73 -3.62 29.44
CA PHE A 329 -2.54 -2.16 29.44
C PHE A 329 -2.74 -1.56 30.83
N ARG A 330 -3.84 -1.91 31.51
CA ARG A 330 -4.13 -1.37 32.85
C ARG A 330 -3.06 -1.73 33.90
N LYS A 331 -2.42 -2.89 33.77
CA LYS A 331 -1.43 -3.38 34.74
C LYS A 331 -0.01 -2.91 34.47
N HIS A 332 0.30 -2.59 33.21
CA HIS A 332 1.67 -2.29 32.76
C HIS A 332 1.85 -0.89 32.18
N ARG A 333 0.83 -0.03 32.26
CA ARG A 333 0.96 1.36 31.82
C ARG A 333 1.97 2.08 32.71
N THR A 334 3.09 2.49 32.14
CA THR A 334 4.16 3.19 32.85
C THR A 334 4.02 4.71 32.88
N ASN A 335 3.23 5.36 32.01
CA ASN A 335 2.80 6.78 32.12
C ASN A 335 1.90 7.22 30.93
N ASN A 336 1.34 8.44 31.04
CA ASN A 336 0.44 9.23 30.16
C ASN A 336 0.70 9.23 28.62
N ARG A 337 0.78 8.08 27.95
CA ARG A 337 0.75 8.02 26.47
C ARG A 337 -0.67 7.97 25.94
N LYS A 338 -0.88 8.72 24.84
CA LYS A 338 -1.99 8.59 23.89
C LYS A 338 -1.98 7.19 23.25
N GLY A 339 -3.14 6.66 22.86
CA GLY A 339 -3.32 5.27 22.43
C GLY A 339 -3.74 4.35 23.56
N GLU A 340 -5.03 4.38 23.90
CA GLU A 340 -5.60 3.53 24.94
C GLU A 340 -6.38 2.35 24.34
N SER A 341 -6.33 1.20 25.02
CA SER A 341 -7.09 0.00 24.63
C SER A 341 -8.63 0.15 24.69
N TYR A 342 -9.14 1.33 25.09
CA TYR A 342 -10.59 1.62 25.04
C TYR A 342 -11.11 1.60 23.59
N ILE A 343 -10.27 1.92 22.60
CA ILE A 343 -10.66 1.91 21.19
C ILE A 343 -11.14 0.51 20.74
N LEU A 344 -10.62 -0.55 21.37
CA LEU A 344 -11.10 -1.92 21.13
C LEU A 344 -12.54 -2.13 21.64
N ASP A 345 -12.93 -1.48 22.75
CA ASP A 345 -14.31 -1.49 23.25
C ASP A 345 -15.21 -0.65 22.35
N VAL A 346 -14.77 0.53 21.89
CA VAL A 346 -15.51 1.36 20.91
C VAL A 346 -15.85 0.54 19.67
N ILE A 347 -14.86 -0.07 19.05
CA ILE A 347 -15.04 -0.91 17.86
C ILE A 347 -16.00 -2.07 18.16
N ASN A 348 -15.89 -2.69 19.33
CA ASN A 348 -16.77 -3.79 19.72
C ASN A 348 -18.22 -3.35 19.98
N GLU A 349 -18.44 -2.20 20.62
CA GLU A 349 -19.77 -1.66 20.90
C GLU A 349 -20.46 -1.17 19.63
N LEU A 350 -19.75 -0.45 18.75
CA LEU A 350 -20.29 -0.01 17.46
C LEU A 350 -20.71 -1.18 16.58
N ARG A 351 -19.94 -2.27 16.58
CA ARG A 351 -20.32 -3.53 15.91
C ARG A 351 -21.67 -4.07 16.43
N GLN A 352 -21.94 -3.94 17.73
CA GLN A 352 -23.15 -4.46 18.34
C GLN A 352 -24.38 -3.60 18.05
N CYS A 353 -24.23 -2.42 17.45
CA CYS A 353 -25.36 -1.66 16.93
C CYS A 353 -25.95 -2.30 15.66
N LYS A 354 -25.17 -3.13 14.93
CA LYS A 354 -25.70 -3.81 13.75
C LYS A 354 -26.75 -4.86 14.14
N GLY A 355 -27.95 -4.75 13.57
CA GLY A 355 -29.03 -5.71 13.75
C GLY A 355 -29.75 -5.63 15.10
N HIS A 356 -29.44 -4.63 15.92
CA HIS A 356 -30.06 -4.40 17.22
C HIS A 356 -30.84 -3.08 17.20
N PRO A 357 -32.18 -3.10 17.16
CA PRO A 357 -32.99 -1.87 17.04
C PRO A 357 -32.84 -0.92 18.24
N ASP A 358 -32.48 -1.44 19.41
CA ASP A 358 -32.40 -0.67 20.66
C ASP A 358 -31.00 -0.07 20.93
N LYS A 359 -30.02 -0.32 20.05
CA LYS A 359 -28.65 0.21 20.18
C LYS A 359 -28.38 1.28 19.14
N SER A 360 -28.29 2.52 19.61
CA SER A 360 -27.97 3.70 18.81
C SER A 360 -26.47 3.81 18.57
N VAL A 361 -26.05 4.09 17.32
CA VAL A 361 -24.64 4.36 16.99
C VAL A 361 -24.21 5.66 17.65
N GLU A 362 -25.09 6.66 17.59
CA GLU A 362 -24.92 8.00 18.14
C GLU A 362 -24.69 7.96 19.65
N ASP A 363 -25.42 7.10 20.39
CA ASP A 363 -25.25 6.95 21.84
C ASP A 363 -23.88 6.38 22.19
N VAL A 364 -23.37 5.44 21.38
CA VAL A 364 -22.02 4.89 21.56
C VAL A 364 -20.98 5.98 21.27
N LEU A 365 -21.13 6.75 20.18
CA LEU A 365 -20.22 7.86 19.88
C LEU A 365 -20.19 8.90 21.02
N LEU A 366 -21.35 9.28 21.56
CA LEU A 366 -21.46 10.21 22.69
C LEU A 366 -20.81 9.63 23.96
N LYS A 367 -21.07 8.37 24.28
CA LYS A 367 -20.50 7.68 25.45
C LYS A 367 -18.97 7.72 25.46
N PHE A 368 -18.35 7.60 24.30
CA PHE A 368 -16.88 7.59 24.15
C PHE A 368 -16.30 8.94 23.71
N GLY A 369 -17.11 9.99 23.58
CA GLY A 369 -16.65 11.33 23.18
C GLY A 369 -16.12 11.42 21.74
N ILE A 370 -16.63 10.60 20.83
CA ILE A 370 -16.21 10.56 19.43
C ILE A 370 -17.00 11.60 18.63
N PRO A 371 -16.34 12.42 17.78
CA PRO A 371 -17.02 13.39 16.91
C PRO A 371 -18.10 12.72 16.05
N ASN A 372 -19.28 13.31 15.98
CA ASN A 372 -20.48 12.74 15.34
C ASN A 372 -21.13 13.67 14.32
N GLU A 373 -20.36 14.55 13.68
CA GLU A 373 -20.85 15.45 12.63
C GLU A 373 -21.25 14.69 11.37
N ASN A 374 -20.51 13.63 11.04
CA ASN A 374 -20.86 12.64 10.00
C ASN A 374 -20.07 11.33 10.23
N PRO A 375 -20.54 10.19 9.70
CA PRO A 375 -19.93 8.88 9.95
C PRO A 375 -18.47 8.78 9.48
N ARG A 376 -18.06 9.53 8.45
CA ARG A 376 -16.69 9.50 7.93
C ARG A 376 -15.71 10.15 8.89
N ILE A 377 -16.07 11.27 9.50
CA ILE A 377 -15.25 11.92 10.54
C ILE A 377 -15.13 11.00 11.75
N SER A 378 -16.25 10.43 12.24
CA SER A 378 -16.23 9.46 13.34
C SER A 378 -15.31 8.28 13.04
N PHE A 379 -15.37 7.76 11.82
CA PHE A 379 -14.51 6.66 11.38
C PHE A 379 -13.03 7.03 11.31
N ILE A 380 -12.68 8.19 10.74
CA ILE A 380 -11.30 8.67 10.68
C ILE A 380 -10.76 8.86 12.10
N TYR A 381 -11.58 9.38 13.02
CA TYR A 381 -11.24 9.48 14.45
C TYR A 381 -10.94 8.11 15.05
N ILE A 382 -11.87 7.16 14.90
CA ILE A 382 -11.69 5.79 15.42
C ILE A 382 -10.44 5.13 14.84
N LEU A 383 -10.20 5.28 13.53
CA LEU A 383 -9.02 4.75 12.87
C LEU A 383 -7.75 5.40 13.43
N THR A 384 -7.73 6.71 13.60
CA THR A 384 -6.59 7.45 14.17
C THR A 384 -6.25 6.94 15.57
N GLU A 385 -7.24 6.83 16.46
CA GLU A 385 -7.09 6.26 17.79
C GLU A 385 -6.62 4.79 17.75
N PHE A 386 -7.08 4.02 16.75
CA PHE A 386 -6.62 2.65 16.55
C PHE A 386 -5.15 2.59 16.11
N LEU A 387 -4.69 3.49 15.23
CA LEU A 387 -3.28 3.58 14.84
C LEU A 387 -2.39 3.97 16.03
N GLU A 388 -2.85 4.88 16.90
CA GLU A 388 -2.14 5.20 18.15
C GLU A 388 -2.09 3.99 19.09
N PHE A 389 -3.18 3.24 19.20
CA PHE A 389 -3.22 1.99 19.95
C PHE A 389 -2.20 0.96 19.43
N LEU A 390 -1.96 0.86 18.13
CA LEU A 390 -0.95 -0.06 17.59
C LEU A 390 0.47 0.28 18.06
N PHE A 391 0.83 1.57 18.15
CA PHE A 391 2.11 1.98 18.75
C PHE A 391 2.18 1.59 20.22
N ALA A 392 1.12 1.88 20.99
CA ALA A 392 1.07 1.53 22.40
C ALA A 392 1.13 0.00 22.61
N PHE A 393 0.54 -0.78 21.69
CA PHE A 393 0.53 -2.23 21.75
C PHE A 393 1.89 -2.85 21.41
N LYS A 394 2.64 -2.25 20.48
CA LYS A 394 4.05 -2.59 20.23
C LYS A 394 4.87 -2.43 21.49
N GLU A 395 4.80 -1.28 22.14
CA GLU A 395 5.58 -0.99 23.34
C GLU A 395 5.21 -1.88 24.52
N LEU A 396 3.91 -2.13 24.72
CA LEU A 396 3.44 -3.07 25.71
C LEU A 396 4.03 -4.47 25.48
N THR A 397 4.06 -4.93 24.22
CA THR A 397 4.62 -6.23 23.85
C THR A 397 6.13 -6.29 24.07
N GLU A 398 6.86 -5.25 23.68
CA GLU A 398 8.31 -5.15 23.90
C GLU A 398 8.65 -5.20 25.39
N ASN A 399 7.91 -4.46 26.23
CA ASN A 399 8.12 -4.43 27.68
C ASN A 399 7.74 -5.73 28.38
N LEU A 400 6.60 -6.32 28.01
CA LEU A 400 6.11 -7.55 28.63
C LEU A 400 7.01 -8.75 28.34
N LEU A 401 7.43 -8.88 27.09
CA LEU A 401 8.17 -10.06 26.64
C LEU A 401 9.68 -9.86 26.68
N ASP A 402 10.15 -8.68 27.09
CA ASP A 402 11.56 -8.28 27.14
C ASP A 402 12.26 -8.50 25.79
N ILE A 403 11.71 -7.87 24.75
CA ILE A 403 12.19 -7.97 23.38
C ILE A 403 12.24 -6.60 22.70
N SER A 404 12.91 -6.54 21.56
CA SER A 404 12.87 -5.38 20.66
C SER A 404 12.36 -5.77 19.29
N ILE A 405 11.26 -5.15 18.88
CA ILE A 405 10.70 -5.26 17.53
C ILE A 405 11.51 -4.30 16.65
N LYS A 406 12.65 -4.80 16.15
CA LYS A 406 13.54 -4.07 15.25
C LYS A 406 13.09 -4.22 13.80
N VAL A 407 13.20 -3.13 13.05
CA VAL A 407 12.88 -3.10 11.62
C VAL A 407 14.16 -3.30 10.81
N LYS A 408 14.14 -4.24 9.86
CA LYS A 408 15.33 -4.61 9.07
C LYS A 408 15.62 -3.68 7.89
N ASP A 409 14.64 -2.91 7.43
CA ASP A 409 14.74 -2.02 6.26
C ASP A 409 13.98 -0.71 6.54
N GLU A 410 14.70 0.41 6.55
CA GLU A 410 14.10 1.73 6.79
C GLU A 410 13.10 2.14 5.69
N THR A 411 13.32 1.70 4.44
CA THR A 411 12.48 2.08 3.29
C THR A 411 11.15 1.34 3.23
N LYS A 412 11.03 0.22 3.97
CA LYS A 412 9.83 -0.61 4.09
C LYS A 412 9.37 -0.75 5.53
N ASN A 413 9.67 0.24 6.36
CA ASN A 413 9.34 0.21 7.77
C ASN A 413 7.84 0.45 8.00
N PRO A 414 7.06 -0.56 8.45
CA PRO A 414 5.62 -0.40 8.64
C PRO A 414 5.29 0.58 9.77
N TRP A 415 6.15 0.70 10.79
CA TRP A 415 5.97 1.64 11.90
C TRP A 415 6.23 3.09 11.48
N TYR A 416 7.15 3.31 10.55
CA TYR A 416 7.34 4.62 9.93
C TYR A 416 6.13 5.01 9.08
N GLN A 417 5.61 4.05 8.30
CA GLN A 417 4.40 4.24 7.49
C GLN A 417 3.15 4.47 8.36
N LEU A 418 3.05 3.80 9.51
CA LEU A 418 1.99 4.02 10.49
C LEU A 418 2.02 5.45 11.05
N ARG A 419 3.21 6.01 11.29
CA ARG A 419 3.35 7.41 11.72
C ARG A 419 2.90 8.39 10.64
N ILE A 420 3.29 8.16 9.38
CA ILE A 420 2.83 8.98 8.26
C ILE A 420 1.30 8.92 8.14
N ALA A 421 0.72 7.72 8.24
CA ALA A 421 -0.72 7.53 8.19
C ALA A 421 -1.44 8.29 9.30
N LEU A 422 -0.90 8.26 10.53
CA LEU A 422 -1.44 9.02 11.66
C LEU A 422 -1.42 10.53 11.37
N GLU A 423 -0.29 11.07 10.93
CA GLU A 423 -0.16 12.49 10.56
C GLU A 423 -1.13 12.90 9.44
N CYS A 424 -1.37 12.01 8.48
CA CYS A 424 -2.34 12.22 7.41
C CYS A 424 -3.77 12.26 7.95
N PHE A 425 -4.19 11.25 8.71
CA PHE A 425 -5.58 11.16 9.21
C PHE A 425 -5.89 12.22 10.26
N SER A 426 -4.94 12.59 11.13
CA SER A 426 -5.14 13.68 12.10
C SER A 426 -5.37 15.05 11.46
N LYS A 427 -4.96 15.26 10.20
CA LYS A 427 -5.26 16.49 9.45
C LYS A 427 -6.66 16.49 8.81
N LEU A 428 -7.35 15.35 8.85
CA LEU A 428 -8.69 15.17 8.28
C LEU A 428 -9.81 15.25 9.32
N ILE A 429 -9.46 15.17 10.60
CA ILE A 429 -10.32 15.44 11.78
C ILE A 429 -10.20 16.93 12.09
#